data_AF-A0A176T001-F1
#
_entry.id   AF-A0A176T001-F1
#
_cell.length_a   1.000
_cell.length_b   1.000
_cell.length_c   1.000
_cell.angle_alpha   90.00
_cell.angle_beta   90.00
_cell.angle_gamma   90.00
#
_symmetry.space_group_name_H-M   'P 1'
#
loop_
_entity.id
_entity.type
_entity.pdbx_description
1 polymer ?
#
loop_
_entity_poly.entity_id
_entity_poly.type
_entity_poly.pdbx_seq_one_letter_code
_entity_poly.pdbx_strand_id
1 'polypeptide(L)'
;MVNISEFTARLKQVMEFHQLSASMFADKVGVQRSSISHILSGRNKPSLDFILKVTSEFSDVDMYWLLNGKGSFPKNSETKAATAPTFFNETPTETVGKKIQRIVVFYSDGTFDEYQK
;
A
#
# COMPACT_ATOMS: atom_id res chain seq x y z
N MET A 1 26.52 1.27 6.51
CA MET A 1 26.29 2.06 5.29
C MET A 1 24.93 1.70 4.72
N VAL A 2 24.18 2.67 4.18
CA VAL A 2 22.89 2.40 3.51
C VAL A 2 23.16 1.68 2.19
N ASN A 3 22.49 0.55 1.97
CA ASN A 3 22.52 -0.16 0.69
C ASN A 3 21.54 0.52 -0.27
N ILE A 4 22.06 1.08 -1.36
CA ILE A 4 21.30 1.89 -2.32
C ILE A 4 20.28 1.03 -3.07
N SER A 5 20.65 -0.19 -3.46
CA SER A 5 19.75 -1.09 -4.21
C SER A 5 18.54 -1.46 -3.37
N GLU A 6 18.78 -1.82 -2.11
CA GLU A 6 17.76 -2.14 -1.11
C GLU A 6 16.85 -0.94 -0.78
N PHE A 7 17.44 0.25 -0.63
CA PHE A 7 16.69 1.48 -0.42
C PHE A 7 15.75 1.77 -1.60
N THR A 8 16.27 1.65 -2.83
CA THR A 8 15.50 1.88 -4.06
C THR A 8 14.38 0.87 -4.21
N ALA A 9 14.59 -0.40 -3.84
CA ALA A 9 13.54 -1.42 -3.83
C ALA A 9 12.40 -1.03 -2.86
N ARG A 10 12.74 -0.63 -1.62
CA ARG A 10 11.74 -0.18 -0.65
C ARG A 10 11.02 1.09 -1.09
N LEU A 11 11.72 2.04 -1.70
CA LEU A 11 11.09 3.24 -2.25
C LEU A 11 10.07 2.90 -3.34
N LYS A 12 10.38 1.92 -4.21
CA LYS A 12 9.41 1.40 -5.19
C LYS A 12 8.20 0.75 -4.53
N GLN A 13 8.39 0.00 -3.45
CA GLN A 13 7.27 -0.58 -2.68
C GLN A 13 6.34 0.50 -2.13
N VAL A 14 6.89 1.61 -1.62
CA VAL A 14 6.09 2.76 -1.16
C VAL A 14 5.30 3.35 -2.33
N MET A 15 5.95 3.57 -3.47
CA MET A 15 5.29 4.11 -4.66
C MET A 15 4.15 3.21 -5.15
N GLU A 16 4.39 1.90 -5.23
CA GLU A 16 3.40 0.91 -5.67
C GLU A 16 2.23 0.80 -4.70
N PHE A 17 2.50 0.77 -3.39
CA PHE A 17 1.47 0.73 -2.35
C PHE A 17 0.51 1.92 -2.43
N HIS A 18 1.03 3.11 -2.72
CA HIS A 18 0.21 4.32 -2.92
C HIS A 18 -0.25 4.53 -4.38
N GLN A 19 0.04 3.60 -5.28
CA GLN A 19 -0.29 3.68 -6.72
C GLN A 19 0.23 4.96 -7.40
N LEU A 20 1.43 5.39 -7.01
CA LEU A 20 2.07 6.61 -7.51
C LEU A 20 3.10 6.30 -8.59
N SER A 21 3.04 7.06 -9.68
CA SER A 21 4.14 7.12 -10.65
C SER A 21 5.32 7.91 -10.08
N ALA A 22 6.52 7.77 -10.66
CA ALA A 22 7.70 8.53 -10.23
C ALA A 22 7.48 10.05 -10.26
N SER A 23 6.74 10.54 -11.26
CA SER A 23 6.39 11.95 -11.37
C SER A 23 5.45 12.39 -10.25
N MET A 24 4.36 11.65 -10.01
CA MET A 24 3.40 11.98 -8.96
C MET A 24 4.03 11.88 -7.56
N PHE A 25 4.91 10.90 -7.35
CA PHE A 25 5.65 10.77 -6.10
C PHE A 25 6.56 11.99 -5.87
N ALA A 26 7.29 12.44 -6.90
CA ALA A 26 8.14 13.63 -6.80
C ALA A 26 7.34 14.89 -6.45
N ASP A 27 6.21 15.08 -7.15
CA ASP A 27 5.33 16.23 -6.97
C ASP A 27 4.72 16.23 -5.55
N LYS A 28 4.31 15.05 -5.04
CA LYS A 28 3.73 14.90 -3.70
C LYS A 28 4.74 15.13 -2.58
N VAL A 29 5.96 14.62 -2.71
CA VAL A 29 7.04 14.80 -1.72
C VAL A 29 7.70 16.19 -1.80
N GLY A 30 7.42 16.95 -2.87
CA GLY A 30 8.00 18.28 -3.07
C GLY A 30 9.49 18.23 -3.47
N VAL A 31 9.86 17.29 -4.35
CA VAL A 31 11.22 17.18 -4.89
C VAL A 31 11.23 17.14 -6.41
N GLN A 32 12.38 17.37 -7.02
CA GLN A 32 12.50 17.34 -8.47
C GLN A 32 12.31 15.90 -9.01
N ARG A 33 11.56 15.77 -10.11
CA ARG A 33 11.33 14.50 -10.81
C ARG A 33 12.63 13.82 -11.24
N SER A 34 13.62 14.61 -11.65
CA SER A 34 14.98 14.14 -11.98
C SER A 34 15.67 13.50 -10.77
N SER A 35 15.49 14.03 -9.56
CA SER A 35 16.03 13.45 -8.33
C SER A 35 15.47 12.05 -8.08
N ILE A 36 14.15 11.86 -8.23
CA ILE A 36 13.52 10.53 -8.11
C ILE A 36 14.09 9.57 -9.15
N SER A 37 14.18 9.97 -10.42
CA SER A 37 14.74 9.14 -11.49
C SER A 37 16.18 8.69 -11.19
N HIS A 38 17.04 9.61 -10.73
CA HIS A 38 18.43 9.29 -10.38
C HIS A 38 18.54 8.32 -9.19
N ILE A 39 17.70 8.49 -8.16
CA ILE A 39 17.63 7.57 -7.01
C ILE A 39 17.14 6.19 -7.45
N LEU A 40 16.07 6.14 -8.24
CA LEU A 40 15.49 4.89 -8.75
C LEU A 40 16.45 4.13 -9.69
N SER A 41 17.36 4.84 -10.37
CA SER A 41 18.42 4.23 -11.17
C SER A 41 19.61 3.70 -10.36
N GLY A 42 19.67 3.98 -9.05
CA GLY A 42 20.76 3.57 -8.16
C GLY A 42 22.06 4.36 -8.34
N ARG A 43 22.07 5.39 -9.19
CA ARG A 43 23.25 6.24 -9.43
C ARG A 43 23.51 7.22 -8.28
N ASN A 44 22.46 7.64 -7.57
CA ASN A 44 22.57 8.63 -6.50
C ASN A 44 22.12 8.06 -5.15
N LYS A 45 22.83 8.45 -4.09
CA LYS A 45 22.35 8.25 -2.71
C LYS A 45 21.24 9.26 -2.40
N PRO A 46 20.19 8.85 -1.67
CA PRO A 46 19.20 9.79 -1.15
C PRO A 46 19.87 10.76 -0.17
N SER A 47 19.46 12.03 -0.21
CA SER A 47 19.85 13.01 0.81
C SER A 47 19.01 12.83 2.07
N LEU A 48 19.51 13.32 3.20
CA LEU A 48 18.73 13.34 4.45
C LEU A 48 17.43 14.14 4.28
N ASP A 49 17.49 15.31 3.63
CA ASP A 49 16.31 16.12 3.31
C ASP A 49 15.26 15.33 2.55
N PHE A 50 15.67 14.55 1.54
CA PHE A 50 14.75 13.68 0.80
C PHE A 50 14.09 12.65 1.71
N ILE A 51 14.88 11.96 2.54
CA ILE A 51 14.36 10.94 3.46
C ILE A 51 13.34 11.55 4.42
N LEU A 52 13.65 12.71 5.00
CA LEU A 52 12.76 13.41 5.93
C LEU A 52 11.45 13.81 5.26
N LYS A 53 11.49 14.36 4.04
CA LYS A 53 10.30 14.69 3.27
C LYS A 53 9.43 13.47 2.98
N VAL A 54 10.03 12.34 2.58
CA VAL A 54 9.30 11.09 2.36
C VAL A 54 8.61 10.63 3.63
N THR A 55 9.32 10.56 4.76
CA THR A 55 8.74 10.10 6.03
C THR A 55 7.75 11.09 6.64
N SER A 56 7.81 12.36 6.25
CA SER A 56 6.83 13.38 6.66
C SER A 56 5.56 13.30 5.84
N GLU A 57 5.66 12.98 4.54
CA GLU A 57 4.52 12.88 3.64
C GLU A 57 3.79 11.54 3.78
N PHE A 58 4.53 10.46 4.06
CA PHE A 58 4.01 9.11 4.23
C PHE A 58 4.20 8.64 5.67
N SER A 59 3.20 8.90 6.53
CA SER A 59 3.24 8.56 7.95
C SER A 59 3.28 7.05 8.23
N ASP A 60 2.91 6.24 7.24
CA ASP A 60 3.00 4.80 7.24
C ASP A 60 4.41 4.28 6.90
N VAL A 61 5.32 5.13 6.43
CA VAL A 61 6.73 4.82 6.17
C VAL A 61 7.58 5.08 7.40
N ASP A 62 8.24 4.02 7.89
CA ASP A 62 9.27 4.16 8.91
C ASP A 62 10.64 4.51 8.31
N MET A 63 11.34 5.48 8.91
CA MET A 63 12.68 5.89 8.47
C MET A 63 13.70 4.74 8.58
N TYR A 64 13.66 3.98 9.68
CA TYR A 64 14.59 2.87 9.90
C TYR A 64 14.28 1.70 8.96
N TRP A 65 13.01 1.43 8.68
CA TRP A 65 12.62 0.48 7.65
C TRP A 65 13.09 0.92 6.27
N LEU A 66 12.85 2.17 5.88
CA LEU A 66 13.22 2.68 4.57
C LEU A 66 14.75 2.59 4.33
N LEU A 67 15.55 2.91 5.35
CA LEU A 67 17.01 2.93 5.24
C LEU A 67 17.66 1.57 5.42
N ASN A 68 17.20 0.78 6.38
CA ASN A 68 17.88 -0.43 6.85
C ASN A 68 17.07 -1.71 6.65
N GLY A 69 15.82 -1.62 6.18
CA GLY A 69 14.92 -2.76 6.02
C GLY A 69 14.43 -3.35 7.34
N LYS A 70 14.63 -2.64 8.45
CA LYS A 70 14.28 -3.13 9.79
C LYS A 70 13.04 -2.42 10.31
N GLY A 71 12.06 -3.19 10.79
CA GLY A 71 10.73 -2.70 11.14
C GLY A 71 9.70 -3.19 10.13
N SER A 72 8.56 -2.52 10.06
CA SER A 72 7.45 -2.89 9.18
C SER A 72 6.98 -1.69 8.36
N PHE A 73 6.67 -1.96 7.10
CA PHE A 73 5.92 -1.07 6.24
C PHE A 73 4.78 -1.86 5.60
N PRO A 74 3.55 -1.34 5.62
CA PRO A 74 3.13 -0.10 6.28
C PRO A 74 3.11 -0.21 7.81
N LYS A 75 3.45 0.88 8.52
CA LYS A 75 3.41 0.98 10.00
C LYS A 75 2.03 0.76 10.61
N ASN A 76 0.97 0.90 9.82
CA ASN A 76 -0.41 0.69 10.24
C ASN A 76 -0.99 -0.62 9.69
N SER A 77 -0.26 -1.73 9.90
CA SER A 77 -0.74 -3.08 9.54
C SER A 77 -1.69 -3.66 10.60
N GLU A 78 -2.48 -2.81 11.25
CA GLU A 78 -3.85 -3.17 11.60
C GLU A 78 -4.76 -2.28 10.76
N THR A 79 -5.44 -2.88 9.77
CA THR A 79 -6.50 -2.25 8.95
C THR A 79 -6.04 -1.48 7.69
N LYS A 80 -5.45 -2.18 6.71
CA LYS A 80 -5.81 -1.99 5.28
C LYS A 80 -5.24 -3.13 4.42
N ALA A 81 -5.85 -4.30 4.56
CA ALA A 81 -6.00 -5.16 3.38
C ALA A 81 -6.84 -4.38 2.36
N ALA A 82 -6.43 -4.40 1.10
CA ALA A 82 -7.24 -3.89 0.01
C ALA A 82 -8.61 -4.58 0.02
N THR A 83 -9.66 -3.87 0.47
CA THR A 83 -11.03 -4.29 0.25
C THR A 83 -11.40 -3.96 -1.20
N ALA A 84 -11.03 -4.83 -2.12
CA ALA A 84 -12.08 -5.31 -3.02
C ALA A 84 -13.06 -6.10 -2.13
N PRO A 85 -14.39 -5.97 -2.29
CA PRO A 85 -15.30 -6.82 -1.55
C PRO A 85 -15.20 -8.25 -2.10
N THR A 86 -14.19 -9.02 -1.68
CA THR A 86 -14.18 -10.47 -1.83
C THR A 86 -15.11 -11.06 -0.78
N PHE A 87 -16.39 -11.18 -1.14
CA PHE A 87 -17.42 -11.80 -0.32
C PHE A 87 -17.46 -13.34 -0.40
N PHE A 88 -16.39 -13.98 -0.87
CA PHE A 88 -16.30 -15.44 -0.89
C PHE A 88 -14.88 -15.86 -0.50
N ASN A 89 -14.75 -16.24 0.78
CA ASN A 89 -13.63 -17.02 1.26
C ASN A 89 -14.09 -18.47 1.28
N GLU A 90 -13.78 -19.24 0.24
CA GLU A 90 -13.90 -20.69 0.30
C GLU A 90 -12.49 -21.28 0.31
N THR A 91 -12.06 -21.69 1.51
CA THR A 91 -11.31 -22.94 1.64
C THR A 91 -12.29 -23.99 2.18
N PRO A 92 -12.30 -25.20 1.62
CA PRO A 92 -13.24 -26.23 2.02
C PRO A 92 -12.76 -26.84 3.33
N THR A 93 -13.48 -26.63 4.41
CA THR A 93 -13.50 -27.61 5.49
C THR A 93 -14.90 -27.63 6.09
N GLU A 94 -15.54 -28.77 5.88
CA GLU A 94 -16.85 -29.17 6.36
C GLU A 94 -17.00 -28.90 7.86
N THR A 95 -18.14 -28.33 8.27
CA THR A 95 -18.87 -28.75 9.47
C THR A 95 -20.22 -28.02 9.60
N VAL A 96 -21.29 -28.80 9.42
CA VAL A 96 -22.62 -28.71 10.04
C VAL A 96 -23.41 -27.39 9.91
N GLY A 97 -24.31 -27.35 8.91
CA GLY A 97 -25.72 -27.01 9.16
C GLY A 97 -26.14 -25.54 9.32
N LYS A 98 -25.47 -24.55 8.71
CA LYS A 98 -26.01 -23.18 8.70
C LYS A 98 -27.07 -23.00 7.61
N LYS A 99 -28.34 -22.83 8.01
CA LYS A 99 -29.43 -22.43 7.13
C LYS A 99 -29.35 -20.93 6.87
N ILE A 100 -29.29 -20.54 5.60
CA ILE A 100 -29.34 -19.14 5.17
C ILE A 100 -30.72 -18.58 5.53
N GLN A 101 -30.76 -17.46 6.26
CA GLN A 101 -32.00 -16.79 6.69
C GLN A 101 -32.41 -15.67 5.72
N ARG A 102 -31.44 -14.92 5.17
CA ARG A 102 -31.71 -13.73 4.34
C ARG A 102 -30.52 -13.43 3.43
N ILE A 103 -30.80 -12.99 2.21
CA ILE A 103 -29.84 -12.48 1.23
C ILE A 103 -30.32 -11.10 0.78
N VAL A 104 -29.41 -10.12 0.70
CA VAL A 104 -29.68 -8.79 0.12
C VAL A 104 -28.70 -8.56 -1.02
N VAL A 105 -29.20 -8.25 -2.21
CA VAL A 105 -28.42 -7.99 -3.42
C VAL A 105 -28.48 -6.50 -3.72
N PHE A 106 -27.34 -5.82 -3.82
CA PHE A 106 -27.28 -4.40 -4.19
C PHE A 106 -26.87 -4.25 -5.65
N TYR A 107 -27.58 -3.40 -6.38
CA TYR A 107 -27.29 -3.06 -7.77
C TYR A 107 -26.56 -1.72 -7.87
N SER A 108 -25.86 -1.51 -8.99
CA SER A 108 -25.10 -0.30 -9.26
C SER A 108 -25.96 0.96 -9.46
N ASP A 109 -27.26 0.80 -9.67
CA ASP A 109 -28.24 1.89 -9.75
C ASP A 109 -28.78 2.31 -8.37
N GLY A 110 -28.26 1.72 -7.29
CA GLY A 110 -28.66 2.00 -5.92
C GLY A 110 -29.92 1.25 -5.47
N THR A 111 -30.50 0.39 -6.33
CA THR A 111 -31.60 -0.49 -5.94
C THR A 111 -31.10 -1.75 -5.23
N PHE A 112 -31.98 -2.45 -4.52
CA PHE A 112 -31.64 -3.74 -3.91
C PHE A 112 -32.79 -4.73 -4.00
N ASP A 113 -32.44 -6.02 -4.09
CA ASP A 113 -33.35 -7.14 -3.93
C ASP A 113 -33.12 -7.85 -2.61
N GLU A 114 -34.20 -8.31 -1.98
CA GLU A 114 -34.17 -9.05 -0.73
C GLU A 114 -34.81 -10.43 -0.91
N TYR A 115 -34.05 -11.47 -0.58
CA TYR A 115 -34.53 -12.85 -0.58
C TYR A 115 -34.51 -13.40 0.84
N GLN A 116 -35.68 -13.75 1.35
CA GLN A 116 -35.83 -14.51 2.59
C GLN A 116 -36.21 -15.95 2.21
N LYS A 117 -35.62 -16.92 2.91
CA LYS A 117 -35.90 -18.35 2.66
C LYS A 117 -37.12 -18.82 3.43
#